data_AF-A0AAU4Q4J7-F1
#
_entry.id   AF-A0AAU4Q4J7-F1
#
_cell.length_a   1.000
_cell.length_b   1.000
_cell.length_c   1.000
_cell.angle_alpha   90.00
_cell.angle_beta   90.00
_cell.angle_gamma   90.00
#
_symmetry.space_group_name_H-M   'P 1'
#
loop_
_entity.id
_entity.type
_entity.pdbx_description
1 polymer ?
#
loop_
_entity_poly.entity_id
_entity_poly.type
_entity_poly.pdbx_seq_one_letter_code
_entity_poly.pdbx_strand_id
1 'polypeptide(L)' 'MATATPVRRRVRHVSPSSEADRQAARTAAAALQRALDRRDNGGETGH' A
#
# COMPACT_ATOMS: atom_id res chain seq x y z
N MET A 1 24.84 -7.51 -22.24
CA MET A 1 24.50 -8.21 -20.98
C MET A 1 23.03 -7.94 -20.69
N ALA A 2 22.14 -8.93 -20.82
CA ALA A 2 20.70 -8.72 -20.62
C ALA A 2 20.38 -8.71 -19.12
N THR A 3 19.97 -7.56 -18.59
CA THR A 3 19.53 -7.38 -17.21
C THR A 3 18.16 -8.04 -17.01
N ALA A 4 18.10 -9.05 -16.15
CA ALA A 4 16.85 -9.72 -15.80
C ALA A 4 15.91 -8.74 -15.09
N THR A 5 14.80 -8.38 -15.73
CA THR A 5 13.73 -7.60 -15.10
C THR A 5 12.99 -8.47 -14.09
N PRO A 6 12.89 -8.09 -12.80
CA PRO A 6 12.13 -8.87 -11.84
C PRO A 6 10.66 -8.87 -12.25
N VAL A 7 10.08 -10.06 -12.41
CA VAL A 7 8.66 -10.24 -12.68
C VAL A 7 7.87 -9.73 -11.47
N ARG A 8 7.30 -8.52 -11.59
CA ARG A 8 6.49 -7.91 -10.54
C ARG A 8 5.09 -8.51 -10.57
N ARG A 9 4.77 -9.39 -9.63
CA ARG A 9 3.43 -9.98 -9.48
C ARG A 9 2.42 -8.86 -9.22
N ARG A 10 1.54 -8.59 -10.19
CA ARG A 10 0.45 -7.62 -10.03
C ARG A 10 -0.71 -8.28 -9.26
N VAL A 11 -0.96 -7.80 -8.05
CA VAL A 11 -2.17 -8.17 -7.31
C VAL A 11 -3.33 -7.37 -7.91
N ARG A 12 -4.38 -8.06 -8.38
CA ARG A 12 -5.61 -7.40 -8.81
C ARG A 12 -6.45 -7.10 -7.56
N HIS A 13 -6.64 -5.82 -7.24
CA HIS A 13 -7.58 -5.42 -6.20
C HIS A 13 -9.00 -5.59 -6.76
N VAL A 14 -9.80 -6.44 -6.11
CA VAL A 14 -11.22 -6.58 -6.41
C VAL A 14 -11.94 -5.38 -5.79
N SER A 15 -12.79 -4.71 -6.58
CA SER A 15 -13.60 -3.61 -6.08
C SER A 15 -14.57 -4.12 -5.00
N PRO A 16 -14.57 -3.54 -3.80
CA PRO A 16 -15.50 -3.93 -2.75
C PRO A 16 -16.96 -3.62 -3.17
N SER A 17 -17.85 -4.60 -3.03
CA SER A 17 -19.25 -4.50 -3.48
C SER A 17 -20.18 -3.89 -2.43
N SER A 18 -19.92 -4.11 -1.14
CA SER A 18 -20.73 -3.57 -0.04
C SER A 18 -20.23 -2.21 0.46
N GLU A 19 -21.12 -1.40 1.04
CA GLU A 19 -20.76 -0.18 1.78
C GLU A 19 -19.85 -0.50 2.98
N ALA A 20 -20.10 -1.63 3.66
CA ALA A 20 -19.26 -2.10 4.76
C ALA A 20 -17.83 -2.41 4.28
N ASP A 21 -17.68 -3.07 3.13
CA ASP A 21 -16.38 -3.37 2.53
C ASP A 21 -15.67 -2.10 2.06
N ARG A 22 -16.42 -1.14 1.51
CA ARG A 22 -15.87 0.18 1.14
C ARG A 22 -15.37 0.94 2.35
N GLN A 23 -16.11 0.92 3.45
CA GLN A 23 -15.68 1.54 4.69
C GLN A 23 -14.45 0.86 5.28
N ALA A 24 -14.42 -0.48 5.30
CA ALA A 24 -13.25 -1.24 5.73
C ALA A 24 -12.02 -0.94 4.86
N ALA A 25 -12.19 -0.88 3.54
CA ALA A 25 -11.13 -0.53 2.60
C ALA A 25 -10.59 0.88 2.83
N ARG A 26 -11.44 1.86 3.13
CA ARG A 26 -11.02 3.23 3.46
C ARG A 26 -10.19 3.28 4.74
N THR A 27 -10.62 2.61 5.81
CA THR A 27 -9.86 2.56 7.07
C THR A 27 -8.51 1.87 6.88
N ALA A 28 -8.48 0.74 6.16
CA ALA A 28 -7.26 0.03 5.84
C ALA A 28 -6.30 0.90 4.99
N ALA A 29 -6.83 1.60 3.99
CA ALA A 29 -6.06 2.53 3.17
C ALA A 29 -5.49 3.68 4.00
N ALA A 30 -6.27 4.28 4.90
CA ALA A 30 -5.81 5.33 5.79
C ALA A 30 -4.69 4.87 6.75
N ALA A 31 -4.81 3.65 7.29
CA ALA A 31 -3.76 3.07 8.13
C ALA A 31 -2.45 2.86 7.36
N LEU A 32 -2.54 2.38 6.11
CA LEU A 32 -1.39 2.21 5.23
C LEU A 32 -0.75 3.55 4.87
N GLN A 33 -1.55 4.56 4.52
CA GLN A 33 -1.08 5.92 4.23
C GLN A 33 -0.28 6.45 5.42
N ARG A 34 -0.83 6.38 6.64
CA ARG A 34 -0.13 6.81 7.85
C ARG A 34 1.20 6.06 8.07
N ALA A 35 1.26 4.77 7.72
CA ALA A 35 2.50 4.01 7.81
C ALA A 35 3.55 4.49 6.78
N LEU A 36 3.12 4.81 5.56
CA LEU A 36 3.96 5.40 4.52
C LEU A 36 4.40 6.82 4.91
N ASP A 37 3.49 7.65 5.41
CA ASP A 37 3.81 8.99 5.89
C ASP A 37 4.86 8.95 7.01
N ARG A 38 4.83 7.95 7.89
CA ARG A 38 5.91 7.76 8.89
C ARG A 38 7.24 7.37 8.26
N ARG A 39 7.22 6.58 7.18
CA ARG A 39 8.42 6.18 6.44
C ARG A 39 9.01 7.33 5.62
N ASP A 40 8.14 8.16 5.04
CA ASP A 40 8.54 9.20 4.09
C ASP A 40 8.79 10.54 4.79
N ASN A 41 8.10 10.85 5.90
CA ASN A 41 8.32 12.06 6.70
C ASN A 41 9.21 11.84 7.93
N GLY A 42 9.51 10.58 8.30
CA GLY A 42 10.47 10.22 9.35
C GLY A 42 11.87 10.11 8.77
N GLY A 43 12.48 11.24 8.43
CA GLY A 43 13.80 11.29 7.79
C GLY A 43 14.84 10.46 8.55
N GLU A 44 15.45 9.51 7.84
CA GLU A 44 16.67 8.70 8.10
C GLU A 44 16.89 8.03 9.49
N THR A 45 16.22 8.45 10.55
CA THR A 45 16.40 8.00 11.93
C THR A 45 15.03 7.96 12.63
N GLY A 46 14.42 6.78 12.67
CA GLY A 46 13.31 6.46 13.59
C GLY A 46 13.76 5.64 14.80
N HIS A 47 15.07 5.62 15.04
CA HIS A 47 15.80 5.18 16.23
C HIS A 47 16.84 6.26 16.54
#